data_AF-A0A8T5MGT8-F1
#
_entry.id   AF-A0A8T5MGT8-F1
#
_cell.length_a   1.000
_cell.length_b   1.000
_cell.length_c   1.000
_cell.angle_alpha   90.00
_cell.angle_beta   90.00
_cell.angle_gamma   90.00
#
_symmetry.space_group_name_H-M   'P 1'
#
loop_
_entity.id
_entity.type
_entity.pdbx_description
1 polymer ?
#
loop_
_entity_poly.entity_id
_entity_poly.type
_entity_poly.pdbx_seq_one_letter_code
_entity_poly.pdbx_strand_id
1 'polypeptide(L)'
;MSVQDRIIWQPIHLHQPHHDFDILLDRKFAREMFEAKLIPRMQMRMNELGTEMLDRLRYHGASPYIFWGDTALITQINLDAGRGTWIEMESTYGQIPNWSERKPLKYTTHNMDSSSDTLGLLSLFDMWVYYSSELK
;
A
#
# COMPACT_ATOMS: atom_id res chain seq x y z
N MET A 1 -26.13 -5.77 -12.48
CA MET A 1 -25.44 -6.91 -11.82
C MET A 1 -24.82 -6.38 -10.56
N SER A 2 -25.20 -6.92 -9.40
CA SER A 2 -24.74 -6.44 -8.10
C SER A 2 -23.23 -6.61 -7.97
N VAL A 3 -22.51 -5.52 -7.70
CA VAL A 3 -21.17 -5.58 -7.14
C VAL A 3 -21.33 -6.26 -5.78
N GLN A 4 -21.11 -7.57 -5.70
CA GLN A 4 -20.80 -8.19 -4.42
C GLN A 4 -19.54 -7.47 -3.96
N ASP A 5 -19.62 -6.78 -2.83
CA ASP A 5 -18.52 -6.05 -2.21
C ASP A 5 -17.38 -7.03 -1.92
N ARG A 6 -16.53 -7.23 -2.92
CA ARG A 6 -15.36 -8.07 -2.80
C ARG A 6 -14.36 -7.30 -1.96
N ILE A 7 -13.99 -7.88 -0.82
CA ILE A 7 -12.93 -7.34 0.03
C ILE A 7 -11.63 -7.33 -0.80
N ILE A 8 -11.15 -6.13 -1.15
CA ILE A 8 -9.91 -5.94 -1.91
C ILE A 8 -8.71 -6.06 -0.96
N TRP A 9 -8.83 -5.50 0.24
CA TRP A 9 -7.78 -5.55 1.24
C TRP A 9 -8.38 -5.61 2.65
N GLN A 10 -7.65 -6.17 3.59
CA GLN A 10 -8.05 -6.21 5.00
C GLN A 10 -6.83 -6.16 5.93
N PRO A 11 -6.86 -5.39 7.02
CA PRO A 11 -5.84 -5.49 8.06
C PRO A 11 -6.02 -6.81 8.82
N ILE A 12 -4.91 -7.45 9.17
CA ILE A 12 -4.85 -8.66 10.00
C ILE A 12 -3.75 -8.49 11.05
N HIS A 13 -3.84 -9.27 12.13
CA HIS A 13 -2.84 -9.35 13.22
C HIS A 13 -2.38 -8.00 13.77
N LEU A 14 -2.92 -7.58 14.91
CA LEU A 14 -2.34 -6.48 15.67
C LEU A 14 -1.20 -7.01 16.55
N HIS A 15 0.02 -6.55 16.30
CA HIS A 15 1.23 -7.00 17.00
C HIS A 15 1.50 -6.14 18.23
N GLN A 16 1.06 -6.62 19.40
CA GLN A 16 1.30 -5.95 20.69
C GLN A 16 2.74 -6.17 21.20
N PRO A 17 3.35 -5.21 21.93
CA PRO A 17 2.78 -3.97 22.48
C PRO A 17 2.77 -2.76 21.54
N HIS A 18 3.25 -2.92 20.30
CA HIS A 18 3.26 -1.86 19.30
C HIS A 18 1.91 -1.76 18.57
N HIS A 19 1.82 -0.80 17.64
CA HIS A 19 0.66 -0.67 16.75
C HIS A 19 0.93 -1.32 15.39
N ASP A 20 1.92 -2.22 15.32
CA ASP A 20 2.27 -2.91 14.09
C ASP A 20 1.12 -3.84 13.67
N PHE A 21 0.90 -3.95 12.37
CA PHE A 21 -0.14 -4.80 11.80
C PHE A 21 0.27 -5.32 10.42
N ASP A 22 -0.46 -6.32 9.94
CA ASP A 22 -0.31 -6.81 8.58
C ASP A 22 -1.54 -6.41 7.74
N ILE A 23 -1.41 -6.40 6.42
CA ILE A 23 -2.53 -6.31 5.48
C ILE A 23 -2.51 -7.52 4.54
N LEU A 24 -3.68 -8.10 4.28
CA LEU A 24 -3.88 -8.99 3.15
C LEU A 24 -4.48 -8.22 1.98
N LEU A 25 -3.83 -8.30 0.82
CA LEU A 25 -4.29 -7.76 -0.45
C LEU A 25 -4.79 -8.90 -1.34
N ASP A 26 -5.97 -8.72 -1.92
CA ASP A 26 -6.58 -9.65 -2.86
C ASP A 26 -5.63 -9.94 -4.03
N ARG A 27 -5.40 -11.23 -4.31
CA ARG A 27 -4.46 -11.68 -5.33
C ARG A 27 -4.80 -11.18 -6.73
N LYS A 28 -6.10 -11.21 -7.08
CA LYS A 28 -6.51 -10.81 -8.43
C LYS A 28 -6.31 -9.31 -8.60
N PHE A 29 -6.68 -8.52 -7.60
CA PHE A 29 -6.38 -7.09 -7.60
C PHE A 29 -4.87 -6.81 -7.70
N ALA A 30 -4.05 -7.46 -6.86
CA ALA A 30 -2.60 -7.30 -6.89
C ALA A 30 -1.99 -7.64 -8.26
N ARG A 31 -2.48 -8.71 -8.89
CA ARG A 31 -2.06 -9.11 -10.23
C ARG A 31 -2.45 -8.08 -11.28
N GLU A 32 -3.67 -7.55 -11.22
CA GLU A 32 -4.11 -6.48 -12.12
C GLU A 32 -3.23 -5.23 -11.97
N MET A 33 -2.85 -4.86 -10.74
CA MET A 33 -1.92 -3.76 -10.48
C MET A 33 -0.51 -4.03 -11.01
N PHE A 34 -0.02 -5.27 -10.92
CA PHE A 34 1.27 -5.65 -11.46
C PHE A 34 1.29 -5.65 -13.00
N GLU A 35 0.19 -6.06 -13.63
CA GLU A 35 0.06 -6.09 -15.09
C GLU A 35 -0.20 -4.68 -15.68
N ALA A 36 -0.77 -3.76 -14.89
CA ALA A 36 -1.03 -2.38 -15.29
C ALA A 36 0.25 -1.55 -15.31
N LYS A 37 0.64 -1.10 -16.51
CA LYS A 37 1.83 -0.25 -16.74
C LYS A 37 1.50 1.23 -16.54
N LEU A 38 2.28 1.87 -15.68
CA LEU A 38 2.19 3.30 -15.40
C LEU A 38 3.24 4.09 -16.18
N ILE A 39 2.78 5.17 -16.81
CA ILE A 39 3.70 6.24 -17.21
C ILE A 39 4.20 6.98 -15.96
N PRO A 40 5.43 7.54 -15.98
CA PRO A 40 6.01 8.22 -14.81
C PRO A 40 5.13 9.32 -14.21
N ARG A 41 4.34 10.02 -15.05
CA ARG A 41 3.40 11.04 -14.61
C ARG A 41 2.31 10.52 -13.67
N MET A 42 1.85 9.28 -13.85
CA MET A 42 0.82 8.69 -12.99
C MET A 42 1.39 8.28 -11.63
N GLN A 43 2.61 7.74 -11.59
CA GLN A 43 3.31 7.48 -10.32
C GLN A 43 3.56 8.77 -9.54
N MET A 44 3.97 9.84 -10.24
CA MET A 44 4.13 11.17 -9.64
C MET A 44 2.80 11.68 -9.09
N ARG A 45 1.71 11.60 -9.87
CA ARG A 45 0.39 12.06 -9.44
C ARG A 45 -0.11 11.31 -8.20
N MET A 46 0.07 10.00 -8.15
CA MET A 46 -0.29 9.21 -6.97
C MET A 46 0.50 9.64 -5.74
N ASN A 47 1.82 9.86 -5.90
CA ASN A 47 2.68 10.37 -4.84
C ASN A 47 2.30 11.78 -4.36
N GLU A 48 1.90 12.68 -5.27
CA GLU A 48 1.36 14.00 -4.91
C GLU A 48 0.11 13.86 -4.03
N LEU A 49 -0.86 13.03 -4.44
CA LEU A 49 -2.09 12.80 -3.68
C LEU A 49 -1.81 12.24 -2.28
N GLY A 50 -0.88 11.28 -2.18
CA GLY A 50 -0.45 10.74 -0.90
C GLY A 50 0.24 11.80 -0.02
N THR A 51 1.11 12.62 -0.61
CA THR A 51 1.80 13.71 0.10
C THR A 51 0.80 14.75 0.62
N GLU A 52 -0.16 15.17 -0.20
CA GLU A 52 -1.22 16.10 0.21
C GLU A 52 -2.05 15.56 1.39
N MET A 53 -2.28 14.25 1.45
CA MET A 53 -2.98 13.63 2.57
C MET A 53 -2.11 13.56 3.83
N LEU A 54 -0.83 13.21 3.68
CA LEU A 54 0.12 13.22 4.80
C LEU A 54 0.24 14.63 5.41
N ASP A 55 0.31 15.67 4.59
CA ASP A 55 0.34 17.06 5.06
C ASP A 55 -0.91 17.41 5.90
N ARG A 56 -2.11 16.97 5.46
CA ARG A 56 -3.35 17.16 6.23
C ARG A 56 -3.33 16.44 7.57
N LEU A 57 -2.65 15.30 7.63
CA LEU A 57 -2.46 14.50 8.85
C LEU A 57 -1.24 14.95 9.67
N ARG A 58 -0.53 16.02 9.24
CA ARG A 58 0.69 16.57 9.88
C ARG A 58 1.88 15.60 9.89
N TYR A 59 1.95 14.74 8.89
CA TYR A 59 3.14 13.95 8.58
C TYR A 59 4.00 14.73 7.57
N HIS A 60 5.32 14.61 7.70
CA HIS A 60 6.27 15.26 6.79
C HIS A 60 6.95 14.17 5.95
N GLY A 61 6.24 13.67 4.95
CA GLY A 61 6.72 12.63 4.03
C GLY A 61 6.56 13.05 2.59
N ALA A 62 7.65 13.05 1.83
CA ALA A 62 7.60 13.24 0.38
C ALA A 62 7.49 11.87 -0.30
N SER A 63 6.57 11.74 -1.27
CA SER A 63 6.42 10.56 -2.11
C SER A 63 6.22 9.24 -1.32
N PRO A 64 5.05 9.05 -0.70
CA PRO A 64 4.82 7.89 0.17
C PRO A 64 4.83 6.55 -0.57
N TYR A 65 4.54 6.49 -1.87
CA TYR A 65 4.34 5.25 -2.60
C TYR A 65 5.58 4.82 -3.38
N ILE A 66 6.08 3.62 -3.09
CA ILE A 66 7.12 2.94 -3.87
C ILE A 66 6.47 1.88 -4.74
N PHE A 67 6.62 2.01 -6.05
CA PHE A 67 6.04 1.12 -7.05
C PHE A 67 6.98 -0.02 -7.44
N TRP A 68 6.40 -1.15 -7.85
CA TRP A 68 7.14 -2.21 -8.54
C TRP A 68 7.47 -1.75 -9.96
N GLY A 69 8.66 -1.17 -10.13
CA GLY A 69 9.13 -0.67 -11.42
C GLY A 69 8.16 0.34 -12.05
N ASP A 70 7.72 0.05 -13.25
CA ASP A 70 6.77 0.84 -14.05
C ASP A 70 5.32 0.31 -13.93
N THR A 71 4.98 -0.41 -12.87
CA THR A 71 3.63 -0.97 -12.68
C THR A 71 2.83 -0.18 -11.65
N ALA A 72 1.52 -0.43 -11.56
CA ALA A 72 0.65 0.15 -10.53
C ALA A 72 0.71 -0.58 -9.18
N LEU A 73 1.44 -1.69 -9.09
CA LEU A 73 1.62 -2.42 -7.83
C LEU A 73 2.56 -1.64 -6.91
N ILE A 74 2.12 -1.41 -5.67
CA ILE A 74 2.93 -0.77 -4.65
C ILE A 74 3.67 -1.83 -3.83
N THR A 75 4.98 -1.68 -3.69
CA THR A 75 5.80 -2.57 -2.86
C THR A 75 5.98 -2.05 -1.45
N GLN A 76 5.90 -0.74 -1.25
CA GLN A 76 6.06 -0.12 0.06
C GLN A 76 5.33 1.21 0.10
N ILE A 77 4.77 1.52 1.27
CA ILE A 77 4.18 2.82 1.59
C ILE A 77 4.91 3.38 2.80
N ASN A 78 5.56 4.51 2.63
CA ASN A 78 6.22 5.26 3.70
C ASN A 78 5.24 6.27 4.30
N LEU A 79 5.00 6.16 5.59
CA LEU A 79 4.24 7.16 6.34
C LEU A 79 5.13 8.32 6.75
N ASP A 80 6.30 8.00 7.30
CA ASP A 80 7.26 8.95 7.83
C ASP A 80 8.68 8.42 7.61
N ALA A 81 9.37 8.94 6.60
CA ALA A 81 10.73 8.53 6.28
C ALA A 81 11.74 8.92 7.36
N GLY A 82 11.45 9.95 8.16
CA GLY A 82 12.32 10.40 9.26
C GLY A 82 12.23 9.50 10.49
N ARG A 83 11.04 8.95 10.77
CA ARG A 83 10.82 7.97 11.85
C ARG A 83 10.98 6.52 11.42
N GLY A 84 11.08 6.26 10.12
CA GLY A 84 11.15 4.91 9.59
C GLY A 84 9.85 4.13 9.78
N THR A 85 8.71 4.80 9.64
CA THR A 85 7.39 4.19 9.75
C THR A 85 6.87 3.88 8.35
N TRP A 86 6.65 2.60 8.05
CA TRP A 86 6.21 2.15 6.72
C TRP A 86 5.45 0.83 6.79
N ILE A 87 4.83 0.48 5.66
CA ILE A 87 4.31 -0.85 5.37
C ILE A 87 4.92 -1.35 4.07
N GLU A 88 5.37 -2.60 4.04
CA GLU A 88 5.99 -3.20 2.87
C GLU A 88 5.34 -4.52 2.51
N MET A 89 5.33 -4.83 1.22
CA MET A 89 4.89 -6.11 0.69
C MET A 89 5.86 -7.20 1.17
N GLU A 90 5.34 -8.24 1.81
CA GLU A 90 6.09 -9.43 2.17
C GLU A 90 6.50 -10.14 0.87
N SER A 91 7.66 -9.76 0.35
CA SER A 91 8.33 -10.44 -0.74
C SER A 91 9.63 -11.04 -0.19
N THR A 92 10.01 -12.20 -0.68
CA THR A 92 11.42 -12.60 -0.64
C THR A 92 12.20 -11.60 -1.50
N TYR A 93 12.71 -10.52 -0.88
CA TYR A 93 13.62 -9.51 -1.43
C TYR A 93 13.73 -9.48 -2.97
N GLY A 94 12.85 -8.73 -3.64
CA GLY A 94 12.95 -8.44 -5.07
C GLY A 94 12.45 -9.55 -6.01
N GLN A 95 11.86 -10.63 -5.49
CA GLN A 95 11.26 -11.67 -6.32
C GLN A 95 9.83 -11.31 -6.75
N ILE A 96 9.55 -11.48 -8.04
CA ILE A 96 8.20 -11.36 -8.60
C ILE A 96 7.27 -12.30 -7.81
N PRO A 97 6.10 -11.83 -7.35
CA PRO A 97 5.15 -12.71 -6.66
C PRO A 97 4.85 -13.95 -7.50
N ASN A 98 4.91 -15.15 -6.90
CA ASN A 98 4.63 -16.39 -7.62
C ASN A 98 3.14 -16.50 -7.97
N TRP A 99 2.71 -15.91 -9.10
CA TRP A 99 1.30 -15.80 -9.51
C TRP A 99 0.53 -17.13 -9.64
N SER A 100 1.21 -18.28 -9.60
CA SER A 100 0.58 -19.60 -9.55
C SER A 100 -0.04 -19.92 -8.19
N GLU A 101 0.41 -19.28 -7.11
CA GLU A 101 -0.17 -19.45 -5.78
C GLU A 101 -1.54 -18.79 -5.66
N ARG A 102 -2.41 -19.39 -4.84
CA ARG A 102 -3.76 -18.87 -4.57
C ARG A 102 -3.84 -17.93 -3.36
N LYS A 103 -2.73 -17.70 -2.66
CA LYS A 103 -2.71 -16.93 -1.42
C LYS A 103 -2.72 -15.42 -1.69
N PRO A 104 -3.43 -14.61 -0.88
CA PRO A 104 -3.35 -13.15 -0.96
C PRO A 104 -1.90 -12.68 -0.78
N LEU A 105 -1.59 -11.48 -1.26
CA LEU A 105 -0.31 -10.86 -0.95
C LEU A 105 -0.40 -10.29 0.46
N LYS A 106 0.66 -10.45 1.24
CA LYS A 106 0.74 -9.91 2.58
C LYS A 106 1.63 -8.67 2.58
N TYR A 107 1.24 -7.68 3.36
CA TYR A 107 2.07 -6.54 3.70
C TYR A 107 2.25 -6.50 5.22
N THR A 108 3.38 -6.02 5.68
CA THR A 108 3.74 -5.96 7.10
C THR A 108 4.21 -4.55 7.43
N THR A 109 3.73 -3.97 8.54
CA THR A 109 4.18 -2.66 9.00
C THR A 109 5.44 -2.74 9.85
N HIS A 110 6.12 -1.60 9.96
CA HIS A 110 7.29 -1.43 10.79
C HIS A 110 7.24 -0.09 11.54
N ASN A 111 7.65 -0.12 12.81
CA ASN A 111 7.80 1.06 13.68
C ASN A 111 6.51 1.87 13.84
N MET A 112 5.41 1.17 14.10
CA MET A 112 4.11 1.78 14.39
C MET A 112 3.98 2.11 15.88
N ASP A 113 4.18 3.38 16.22
CA ASP A 113 4.22 3.85 17.61
C ASP A 113 2.87 4.34 18.13
N SER A 114 1.93 4.64 17.24
CA SER A 114 0.64 5.23 17.61
C SER A 114 -0.53 4.79 16.73
N SER A 115 -1.74 4.94 17.24
CA SER A 115 -2.97 4.75 16.44
C SER A 115 -3.10 5.76 15.31
N SER A 116 -2.52 6.95 15.45
CA SER A 116 -2.42 7.93 14.36
C SER A 116 -1.59 7.37 13.20
N ASP A 117 -0.50 6.67 13.51
CA ASP A 117 0.34 6.06 12.47
C ASP A 117 -0.46 4.98 11.73
N THR A 118 -1.20 4.15 12.47
CA THR A 118 -2.09 3.13 11.90
C THR A 118 -3.12 3.76 10.96
N LEU A 119 -3.80 4.82 11.39
CA LEU A 119 -4.81 5.51 10.58
C LEU A 119 -4.19 6.13 9.32
N GLY A 120 -2.99 6.71 9.43
CA GLY A 120 -2.29 7.30 8.30
C GLY A 120 -1.93 6.28 7.22
N LEU A 121 -1.37 5.13 7.62
CA LEU A 121 -1.04 4.05 6.68
C LEU A 121 -2.28 3.41 6.07
N LEU A 122 -3.31 3.13 6.86
CA LEU A 122 -4.57 2.59 6.33
C LEU A 122 -5.20 3.55 5.32
N SER A 123 -5.15 4.86 5.58
CA SER A 123 -5.66 5.87 4.65
C SER A 123 -4.86 5.92 3.35
N LEU A 124 -3.53 5.79 3.40
CA LEU A 124 -2.69 5.73 2.19
C LEU A 124 -2.97 4.47 1.38
N PHE A 125 -3.10 3.33 2.07
CA PHE A 125 -3.39 2.05 1.44
C PHE A 125 -4.77 2.07 0.76
N ASP A 126 -5.78 2.59 1.45
CA ASP A 126 -7.14 2.73 0.91
C ASP A 126 -7.19 3.70 -0.27
N MET A 127 -6.47 4.83 -0.18
CA MET A 127 -6.36 5.79 -1.27
C MET A 127 -5.80 5.15 -2.54
N TRP A 128 -4.71 4.37 -2.43
CA TRP A 128 -4.17 3.64 -3.58
C TRP A 128 -5.20 2.70 -4.21
N VAL A 129 -5.93 1.95 -3.38
CA VAL A 129 -6.98 1.06 -3.86
C VAL A 129 -8.11 1.84 -4.53
N TYR A 130 -8.53 2.97 -3.95
CA TYR A 130 -9.56 3.84 -4.50
C TYR A 130 -9.19 4.39 -5.88
N TYR A 131 -7.96 4.89 -6.05
CA TYR A 131 -7.48 5.43 -7.33
C TYR A 131 -7.02 4.36 -8.33
N SER A 132 -7.08 3.08 -7.97
CA SER A 132 -6.56 1.99 -8.80
C SER A 132 -7.19 1.88 -10.19
N SER A 133 -8.43 2.31 -10.39
CA SER A 133 -9.07 2.34 -11.71
C SER A 133 -8.48 3.40 -12.64
N GLU A 134 -7.94 4.49 -12.08
CA GLU A 134 -7.27 5.54 -12.84
C GLU A 134 -5.81 5.16 -13.18
N LEU A 135 -5.30 4.11 -12.54
CA LEU A 135 -3.97 3.55 -12.73
C LEU A 135 -3.93 2.39 -13.74
N LYS A 136 -5.09 1.89 -14.20
CA LYS A 136 -5.23 0.82 -15.21
C LYS A 136 -5.49 1.40 -16.60
#